data_AF-A0A7C5HL75-F1
#
_entry.id   AF-A0A7C5HL75-F1
#
_cell.length_a   1.000
_cell.length_b   1.000
_cell.length_c   1.000
_cell.angle_alpha   90.00
_cell.angle_beta   90.00
_cell.angle_gamma   90.00
#
_symmetry.space_group_name_H-M   'P 1'
#
loop_
_entity.id
_entity.type
_entity.pdbx_description
1 polymer ?
#
loop_
_entity_poly.entity_id
_entity_poly.type
_entity_poly.pdbx_seq_one_letter_code
_entity_poly.pdbx_strand_id
1 'polypeptide(L)'
;DESLWQRPELLDLIGPEPLGALVLKPNCIGGIAKSLDIAAKAHRMGLQAVLSSAFESSISLGLYALMAAASSPTPAASGLDTASFLADDLTETPFAAPDGLADPAAAWCDSLRVKPEIIRTVESWSL
;
A
#
# COMPACT_ATOMS: atom_id res chain seq x y z
N ASP A 1 1.97 -11.24 -7.61
CA ASP A 1 1.28 -9.99 -7.27
C ASP A 1 -0.23 -10.19 -7.44
N GLU A 2 -0.71 -10.38 -8.66
CA GLU A 2 -2.14 -10.49 -8.99
C GLU A 2 -2.80 -11.79 -8.52
N SER A 3 -2.01 -12.87 -8.34
CA SER A 3 -2.54 -14.21 -8.03
C SER A 3 -3.39 -14.25 -6.76
N LEU A 4 -2.99 -13.52 -5.72
CA LEU A 4 -3.70 -13.51 -4.44
C LEU A 4 -5.01 -12.71 -4.52
N TRP A 5 -5.02 -11.63 -5.30
CA TRP A 5 -6.23 -10.84 -5.53
C TRP A 5 -7.29 -11.66 -6.27
N GLN A 6 -6.90 -12.37 -7.32
CA GLN A 6 -7.82 -13.14 -8.15
C GLN A 6 -8.30 -14.42 -7.46
N ARG A 7 -7.43 -15.08 -6.69
CA ARG A 7 -7.70 -16.36 -6.03
C ARG A 7 -7.03 -16.40 -4.65
N PRO A 8 -7.62 -15.76 -3.62
CA PRO A 8 -7.03 -15.68 -2.28
C PRO A 8 -6.79 -17.06 -1.64
N GLU A 9 -7.59 -18.06 -2.00
CA GLU A 9 -7.45 -19.46 -1.57
C GLU A 9 -6.14 -20.11 -2.06
N LEU A 10 -5.49 -19.57 -3.08
CA LEU A 10 -4.22 -20.10 -3.56
C LEU A 10 -3.17 -20.13 -2.45
N LEU A 11 -3.12 -19.11 -1.58
CA LEU A 11 -2.13 -19.04 -0.52
C LEU A 11 -2.14 -20.29 0.39
N ASP A 12 -3.33 -20.82 0.66
CA ASP A 12 -3.51 -22.04 1.46
C ASP A 12 -3.28 -23.32 0.64
N LEU A 13 -3.55 -23.28 -0.67
CA LEU A 13 -3.39 -24.43 -1.56
C LEU A 13 -1.92 -24.73 -1.93
N ILE A 14 -1.14 -23.70 -2.26
CA ILE A 14 0.26 -23.89 -2.69
C ILE A 14 1.25 -23.87 -1.52
N GLY A 15 0.86 -23.30 -0.38
CA GLY A 15 1.72 -23.12 0.77
C GLY A 15 2.89 -22.14 0.51
N PRO A 16 3.79 -21.98 1.50
CA PRO A 16 4.88 -21.01 1.42
C PRO A 16 6.11 -21.49 0.62
N GLU A 17 6.31 -22.80 0.49
CA GLU A 17 7.53 -23.37 -0.10
C GLU A 17 7.84 -22.86 -1.53
N PRO A 18 6.89 -22.75 -2.46
CA PRO A 18 7.17 -22.21 -3.80
C PRO A 18 7.18 -20.67 -3.86
N LEU A 19 6.99 -19.96 -2.74
CA LEU A 19 6.80 -18.52 -2.70
C LEU A 19 8.02 -17.80 -2.11
N GLY A 20 8.51 -16.76 -2.80
CA GLY A 20 9.55 -15.88 -2.26
C GLY A 20 8.99 -14.75 -1.38
N ALA A 21 7.81 -14.22 -1.73
CA ALA A 21 7.16 -13.12 -1.02
C ALA A 21 5.68 -13.01 -1.41
N LEU A 22 4.89 -12.29 -0.61
CA LEU A 22 3.55 -11.82 -0.99
C LEU A 22 3.59 -10.32 -1.28
N VAL A 23 3.27 -9.94 -2.52
CA VAL A 23 3.04 -8.53 -2.88
C VAL A 23 1.61 -8.19 -2.56
N LEU A 24 1.42 -7.22 -1.67
CA LEU A 24 0.15 -6.81 -1.12
C LEU A 24 -0.17 -5.40 -1.61
N LYS A 25 -1.18 -5.30 -2.48
CA LYS A 25 -1.80 -4.05 -2.91
C LYS A 25 -3.10 -3.86 -2.15
N PRO A 26 -3.15 -3.03 -1.10
CA PRO A 26 -4.30 -3.00 -0.21
C PRO A 26 -5.63 -2.69 -0.90
N ASN A 27 -5.63 -1.85 -1.94
CA ASN A 27 -6.82 -1.58 -2.73
C ASN A 27 -7.38 -2.81 -3.48
N CYS A 28 -6.54 -3.78 -3.85
CA CYS A 28 -6.96 -5.00 -4.54
C CYS A 28 -7.47 -6.06 -3.57
N ILE A 29 -6.89 -6.17 -2.37
CA ILE A 29 -7.09 -7.33 -1.49
C ILE A 29 -8.03 -7.10 -0.31
N GLY A 30 -8.82 -6.02 -0.32
CA GLY A 30 -9.84 -5.74 0.69
C GLY A 30 -9.48 -4.70 1.74
N GLY A 31 -8.54 -3.80 1.42
CA GLY A 31 -8.19 -2.64 2.23
C GLY A 31 -7.17 -2.91 3.33
N ILE A 32 -7.09 -1.97 4.27
CA ILE A 32 -6.03 -1.88 5.29
C ILE A 32 -6.03 -3.12 6.20
N ALA A 33 -7.17 -3.39 6.87
CA ALA A 33 -7.26 -4.46 7.86
C ALA A 33 -6.94 -5.82 7.24
N LYS A 34 -7.53 -6.13 6.08
CA LYS A 34 -7.29 -7.38 5.38
C LYS A 34 -5.84 -7.53 4.93
N SER A 35 -5.19 -6.44 4.51
CA SER A 35 -3.78 -6.44 4.14
C SER A 35 -2.86 -6.74 5.33
N LEU A 36 -3.14 -6.14 6.50
CA LEU A 36 -2.39 -6.43 7.72
C LEU A 36 -2.58 -7.87 8.20
N ASP A 37 -3.79 -8.41 8.09
CA ASP A 37 -4.06 -9.83 8.40
C ASP A 37 -3.27 -10.77 7.50
N ILE A 38 -3.22 -10.48 6.19
CA ILE A 38 -2.44 -11.25 5.22
C ILE A 38 -0.94 -11.09 5.49
N ALA A 39 -0.46 -9.89 5.81
CA ALA A 39 0.95 -9.65 6.15
C ALA A 39 1.35 -10.44 7.41
N ALA A 40 0.52 -10.44 8.45
CA ALA A 40 0.73 -11.24 9.65
C ALA A 40 0.71 -12.75 9.35
N LYS A 41 -0.17 -13.20 8.45
CA LYS A 41 -0.20 -14.59 7.98
C LYS A 41 1.08 -14.95 7.23
N ALA A 42 1.55 -14.10 6.32
CA ALA A 42 2.81 -14.28 5.60
C ALA A 42 3.99 -14.44 6.57
N HIS A 43 4.07 -13.58 7.57
CA HIS A 43 5.11 -13.64 8.60
C HIS A 43 5.10 -14.98 9.36
N ARG A 44 3.92 -15.47 9.76
CA ARG A 44 3.79 -16.80 10.40
C ARG A 44 4.19 -17.96 9.49
N MET A 45 4.09 -17.77 8.18
CA MET A 45 4.51 -18.75 7.16
C MET A 45 5.99 -18.61 6.78
N GLY A 46 6.74 -17.68 7.39
CA GLY A 46 8.13 -17.41 7.04
C GLY A 46 8.31 -16.64 5.72
N LEU A 47 7.24 -16.02 5.21
CA LEU A 47 7.26 -15.24 3.98
C LEU A 47 7.38 -13.74 4.26
N GLN A 48 8.06 -13.03 3.36
CA GLN A 48 8.10 -11.58 3.36
C GLN A 48 6.79 -11.02 2.76
N ALA A 49 6.16 -10.07 3.45
CA ALA A 49 5.07 -9.27 2.92
C ALA A 49 5.63 -7.95 2.35
N VAL A 50 5.22 -7.61 1.13
CA VAL A 50 5.66 -6.41 0.39
C VAL A 50 4.44 -5.53 0.16
N LEU A 51 4.31 -4.44 0.91
CA LEU A 51 3.25 -3.45 0.66
C LEU A 51 3.60 -2.67 -0.60
N SER A 52 2.69 -2.61 -1.56
CA SER A 52 2.91 -2.04 -2.88
C SER A 52 1.70 -1.26 -3.37
N SER A 53 1.92 -0.35 -4.32
CA SER A 53 0.91 0.44 -4.99
C SER A 53 0.43 -0.22 -6.28
N ALA A 54 -0.83 0.07 -6.65
CA ALA A 54 -1.42 -0.16 -7.96
C ALA A 54 -1.62 1.17 -8.74
N PHE A 55 -0.70 2.13 -8.61
CA PHE A 55 -0.82 3.51 -9.12
C PHE A 55 -1.94 4.31 -8.42
N GLU A 56 -1.84 4.45 -7.11
CA GLU A 56 -2.72 5.32 -6.31
C GLU A 56 -2.08 6.70 -6.06
N SER A 57 -2.90 7.65 -5.59
CA SER A 57 -2.43 8.97 -5.17
C SER A 57 -1.66 8.93 -3.85
N SER A 58 -1.01 10.04 -3.51
CA SER A 58 -0.21 10.18 -2.29
C SER A 58 -0.97 9.93 -0.99
N ILE A 59 -2.30 10.04 -1.00
CA ILE A 59 -3.17 9.64 0.13
C ILE A 59 -2.93 8.18 0.50
N SER A 60 -3.00 7.28 -0.49
CA SER A 60 -2.79 5.85 -0.26
C SER A 60 -1.31 5.52 -0.05
N LEU A 61 -0.41 6.16 -0.80
CA LEU A 61 1.03 5.88 -0.72
C LEU A 61 1.61 6.19 0.66
N GLY A 62 1.24 7.33 1.27
CA GLY A 62 1.70 7.67 2.62
C GLY A 62 1.22 6.67 3.67
N LEU A 63 -0.05 6.23 3.57
CA LEU A 63 -0.57 5.17 4.42
C LEU A 63 0.16 3.84 4.20
N TYR A 64 0.43 3.46 2.96
CA TYR A 64 1.09 2.20 2.65
C TYR A 64 2.56 2.19 3.09
N ALA A 65 3.25 3.34 3.02
CA ALA A 65 4.58 3.51 3.59
C ALA A 65 4.58 3.29 5.11
N LEU A 66 3.59 3.87 5.81
CA LEU A 66 3.41 3.66 7.24
C LEU A 66 3.09 2.19 7.56
N MET A 67 2.20 1.55 6.78
CA MET A 67 1.88 0.13 6.94
C MET A 67 3.10 -0.75 6.72
N ALA A 68 3.93 -0.48 5.70
CA ALA A 68 5.16 -1.21 5.43
C ALA A 68 6.13 -1.13 6.62
N ALA A 69 6.36 0.08 7.13
CA ALA A 69 7.22 0.33 8.29
C ALA A 69 6.70 -0.31 9.59
N ALA A 70 5.38 -0.34 9.77
CA ALA A 70 4.76 -0.96 10.94
C ALA A 70 4.73 -2.50 10.87
N SER A 71 4.75 -3.08 9.67
CA SER A 71 4.60 -4.52 9.48
C SER A 71 5.89 -5.32 9.65
N SER A 72 7.07 -4.66 9.62
CA SER A 72 8.36 -5.33 9.74
C SER A 72 9.46 -4.35 10.23
N PRO A 73 10.37 -4.76 11.12
CA PRO A 73 11.55 -3.94 11.49
C PRO A 73 12.54 -3.76 10.33
N THR A 74 12.47 -4.64 9.32
CA THR A 74 13.22 -4.54 8.07
C THR A 74 12.22 -4.69 6.92
N PRO A 75 11.50 -3.61 6.55
CA PRO A 75 10.53 -3.67 5.46
C PRO A 75 11.18 -4.10 4.14
N ALA A 76 10.42 -4.81 3.32
CA ALA A 76 10.79 -5.10 1.95
C ALA A 76 10.98 -3.82 1.12
N ALA A 77 11.69 -3.93 -0.01
CA ALA A 77 11.59 -2.92 -1.06
C ALA A 77 10.15 -2.83 -1.57
N SER A 78 9.50 -1.71 -1.29
CA SER A 78 8.10 -1.45 -1.59
C SER A 78 7.94 -0.75 -2.94
N GLY A 79 6.95 -1.15 -3.74
CA GLY A 79 6.59 -0.49 -4.99
C GLY A 79 5.67 0.70 -4.76
N LEU A 80 6.14 1.74 -4.06
CA LEU A 80 5.32 2.91 -3.67
C LEU A 80 5.70 4.22 -4.39
N ASP A 81 6.83 4.27 -5.09
CA ASP A 81 7.31 5.48 -5.78
C ASP A 81 6.61 5.69 -7.14
N THR A 82 5.27 5.68 -7.14
CA THR A 82 4.43 5.78 -8.35
C THR A 82 3.83 7.16 -8.56
N ALA A 83 3.83 8.03 -7.55
CA ALA A 83 3.20 9.35 -7.62
C ALA A 83 3.80 10.24 -8.72
N SER A 84 5.12 10.15 -8.95
CA SER A 84 5.83 10.91 -9.97
C SER A 84 5.38 10.62 -11.41
N PHE A 85 4.67 9.51 -11.63
CA PHE A 85 4.09 9.15 -12.93
C PHE A 85 2.68 9.72 -13.15
N LEU A 86 2.03 10.25 -12.11
CA LEU A 86 0.72 10.87 -12.22
C LEU A 86 0.88 12.34 -12.65
N ALA A 87 -0.02 12.82 -13.52
CA ALA A 87 0.01 14.20 -13.99
C ALA A 87 -0.26 15.20 -12.85
N ASP A 88 -1.17 14.84 -11.95
CA ASP A 88 -1.56 15.63 -10.78
C ASP A 88 -1.76 14.72 -9.56
N ASP A 89 -1.43 15.22 -8.37
CA ASP A 89 -1.72 14.55 -7.09
C ASP A 89 -2.76 15.32 -6.27
N LEU A 90 -3.48 14.57 -5.42
CA LEU A 90 -4.49 15.04 -4.49
C LEU A 90 -3.90 15.85 -3.32
N THR A 91 -2.65 15.62 -2.94
CA THR A 91 -2.01 16.24 -1.76
C THR A 91 -1.20 17.48 -2.12
N GLU A 92 -1.00 18.37 -1.13
CA GLU A 92 -0.12 19.54 -1.23
C GLU A 92 1.32 19.15 -1.57
N THR A 93 1.81 18.09 -0.91
CA THR A 93 3.12 17.48 -1.12
C THR A 93 2.92 16.06 -1.66
N PRO A 94 3.20 15.81 -2.95
CA PRO A 94 3.18 14.46 -3.49
C PRO A 94 4.23 13.56 -2.82
N PHE A 95 3.88 12.28 -2.65
CA PHE A 95 4.78 11.25 -2.16
C PHE A 95 6.00 11.15 -3.08
N ALA A 96 7.17 11.03 -2.48
CA ALA A 96 8.41 10.82 -3.19
C ALA A 96 9.33 9.93 -2.35
N ALA A 97 10.12 9.09 -3.04
CA ALA A 97 11.18 8.31 -2.42
C ALA A 97 12.54 8.63 -3.06
N PRO A 98 13.12 9.82 -2.81
CA PRO A 98 14.44 10.16 -3.35
C PRO A 98 15.47 9.10 -2.95
N ASP A 99 16.31 8.70 -3.91
CA ASP A 99 17.28 7.62 -3.76
C ASP A 99 16.66 6.27 -3.30
N GLY A 100 15.37 6.08 -3.55
CA GLY A 100 14.62 4.89 -3.13
C GLY A 100 14.26 4.86 -1.65
N LEU A 101 14.37 5.99 -0.93
CA LEU A 101 14.11 6.09 0.50
C LEU A 101 12.96 7.05 0.79
N ALA A 102 12.05 6.64 1.66
CA ALA A 102 10.96 7.49 2.15
C ALA A 102 10.93 7.47 3.68
N ASP A 103 10.64 8.62 4.30
CA ASP A 103 10.27 8.69 5.71
C ASP A 103 8.76 8.36 5.83
N PRO A 104 8.38 7.21 6.41
CA PRO A 104 7.00 6.78 6.48
C PRO A 104 6.12 7.69 7.36
N ALA A 105 6.70 8.33 8.38
CA ALA A 105 5.95 9.23 9.25
C ALA A 105 5.68 10.57 8.56
N ALA A 106 6.69 11.12 7.87
CA ALA A 106 6.51 12.32 7.06
C ALA A 106 5.53 12.08 5.91
N ALA A 107 5.71 10.98 5.16
CA ALA A 107 4.82 10.60 4.07
C ALA A 107 3.36 10.44 4.52
N TRP A 108 3.12 9.86 5.70
CA TRP A 108 1.79 9.79 6.29
C TRP A 108 1.23 11.20 6.61
N CYS A 109 1.99 12.06 7.28
CA CYS A 109 1.55 13.41 7.61
C CYS A 109 1.20 14.23 6.36
N ASP A 110 2.00 14.11 5.31
CA ASP A 110 1.78 14.80 4.03
C ASP A 110 0.54 14.25 3.30
N SER A 111 0.28 12.94 3.42
CA SER A 111 -0.90 12.28 2.84
C SER A 111 -2.24 12.81 3.37
N LEU A 112 -2.23 13.47 4.55
CA LEU A 112 -3.41 14.05 5.18
C LEU A 112 -3.69 15.50 4.72
N ARG A 113 -2.77 16.12 3.98
CA ARG A 113 -2.88 17.50 3.48
C ARG A 113 -3.41 17.50 2.06
N VAL A 114 -4.71 17.29 1.92
CA VAL A 114 -5.39 17.26 0.62
C VAL A 114 -5.68 18.68 0.14
N LYS A 115 -5.42 18.96 -1.15
CA LYS A 115 -5.75 20.23 -1.80
C LYS A 115 -7.27 20.40 -1.87
N PRO A 116 -7.89 21.30 -1.09
CA PRO A 116 -9.35 21.44 -1.09
C PRO A 116 -9.92 21.91 -2.42
N GLU A 117 -9.14 22.58 -3.27
CA GLU A 117 -9.56 23.13 -4.56
C GLU A 117 -9.82 22.08 -5.64
N ILE A 118 -9.32 20.85 -5.47
CA ILE A 118 -9.51 19.74 -6.42
C ILE A 118 -10.49 18.66 -5.93
N ILE A 119 -10.97 18.78 -4.70
CA ILE A 119 -12.01 17.91 -4.13
C ILE A 119 -13.29 18.70 -3.90
N ARG A 120 -14.45 18.04 -4.02
CA ARG A 120 -15.75 18.67 -3.74
C ARG A 120 -16.53 17.80 -2.76
N THR A 121 -17.06 18.42 -1.71
CA THR A 121 -18.00 17.75 -0.81
C THR A 121 -19.30 17.48 -1.55
N VAL A 122 -19.78 16.24 -1.50
CA VAL A 122 -21.12 15.88 -1.99
C VAL A 122 -22.14 16.02 -0.86
N GLU A 123 -23.22 16.76 -1.09
CA GLU A 123 -24.28 17.00 -0.09
C GLU A 123 -25.13 15.76 0.20
N SER A 124 -25.21 14.84 -0.75
CA SER A 124 -25.85 13.54 -0.58
C SER A 124 -25.20 12.51 -1.49
N TRP A 125 -25.16 11.26 -1.03
CA TRP A 125 -24.85 10.09 -1.83
C TRP A 125 -25.96 9.05 -1.67
N SER A 126 -26.07 8.11 -2.60
CA SER A 126 -26.87 6.89 -2.43
C SER A 126 -25.91 5.72 -2.49
N LEU A 127 -26.01 4.81 -1.51
CA LEU A 127 -25.29 3.53 -1.48
C LEU A 127 -26.10 2.47 -2.21
#